data_AF-A0A8X6R3J9-F1
#
_entry.id   AF-A0A8X6R3J9-F1
#
_cell.length_a   1.000
_cell.length_b   1.000
_cell.length_c   1.000
_cell.angle_alpha   90.00
_cell.angle_beta   90.00
_cell.angle_gamma   90.00
#
_symmetry.space_group_name_H-M   'P 1'
#
loop_
_entity.id
_entity.type
_entity.pdbx_description
1 polymer ?
#
loop_
_entity_poly.entity_id
_entity_poly.type
_entity_poly.pdbx_seq_one_letter_code
_entity_poly.pdbx_strand_id
1 'polypeptide(L)'
;MIRWVLKLAEFNIEWKHRPGTQNAVPDVLSRNPVKSIIEEKANCAIIRDLVLSSCGQLIEEQRKDPELGHIYRYLENPEES
;
A
#
# COMPACT_ATOMS: atom_id res chain seq x y z
N MET A 1 7.12 -7.95 5.23
CA MET A 1 8.06 -7.11 4.45
C MET A 1 8.13 -7.52 2.99
N ILE A 2 8.28 -8.81 2.66
CA ILE A 2 8.45 -9.32 1.29
C ILE A 2 7.39 -8.80 0.28
N ARG A 3 6.11 -8.71 0.68
CA ARG A 3 5.01 -8.18 -0.16
C ARG A 3 5.29 -6.80 -0.78
N TRP A 4 6.08 -5.96 -0.12
CA TRP A 4 6.36 -4.60 -0.57
C TRP A 4 7.74 -4.45 -1.21
N VAL A 5 8.58 -5.49 -1.20
CA VAL A 5 9.96 -5.41 -1.68
C VAL A 5 10.04 -4.96 -3.13
N LEU A 6 9.21 -5.52 -4.00
CA LEU A 6 9.19 -5.17 -5.43
C LEU A 6 8.74 -3.72 -5.64
N LYS A 7 7.70 -3.28 -4.91
CA LYS A 7 7.23 -1.88 -4.98
C LYS A 7 8.25 -0.91 -4.41
N LEU A 8 8.95 -1.26 -3.34
CA LEU A 8 9.94 -0.40 -2.71
C LEU A 8 11.24 -0.33 -3.52
N ALA A 9 11.56 -1.35 -4.32
CA ALA A 9 12.76 -1.40 -5.16
C ALA A 9 12.77 -0.34 -6.27
N GLU A 10 11.61 0.15 -6.71
CA GLU A 10 11.50 1.22 -7.70
C GLU A 10 11.97 2.59 -7.16
N PHE A 11 12.02 2.75 -5.84
CA PHE A 11 12.31 4.04 -5.20
C PHE A 11 13.70 4.04 -4.58
N ASN A 12 14.43 5.16 -4.76
CA ASN A 12 15.69 5.38 -4.05
C ASN A 12 15.42 5.90 -2.62
N ILE A 13 15.14 4.98 -1.70
CA ILE A 13 14.74 5.29 -0.32
C ILE A 13 15.93 5.16 0.63
N GLU A 14 16.16 6.19 1.44
CA GLU A 14 17.12 6.16 2.55
C GLU A 14 16.37 6.03 3.89
N TRP A 15 16.68 4.97 4.65
CA TRP A 15 16.06 4.73 5.95
C TRP A 15 16.74 5.56 7.04
N LYS A 16 16.02 6.57 7.56
CA LYS A 16 16.47 7.39 8.70
C LYS A 16 15.56 7.19 9.89
N HIS A 17 16.13 6.77 11.01
CA HIS A 17 15.42 6.76 12.28
C HIS A 17 15.06 8.20 12.69
N ARG A 18 13.80 8.43 13.07
CA ARG A 18 13.32 9.71 13.57
C ARG A 18 12.79 9.55 15.01
N PRO A 19 13.25 10.36 15.96
CA PRO A 19 12.73 10.33 17.33
C PRO A 19 11.25 10.78 17.35
N GLY A 20 10.49 10.27 18.32
CA GLY A 20 9.03 10.46 18.39
C GLY A 20 8.55 11.91 18.30
N THR A 21 9.36 12.87 18.77
CA THR A 21 9.07 14.31 18.69
C THR A 21 8.94 14.83 17.26
N GLN A 22 9.65 14.21 16.30
CA GLN A 22 9.56 14.54 14.87
C GLN A 22 8.43 13.80 14.15
N ASN A 23 7.80 12.82 14.81
CA ASN A 23 6.67 12.06 14.28
C ASN A 23 5.33 12.63 14.74
N ALA A 24 5.29 13.79 15.41
CA ALA A 24 4.05 14.38 15.92
C ALA A 24 3.00 14.63 14.84
N VAL A 25 3.40 15.19 13.68
CA VAL A 25 2.45 15.47 12.58
C VAL A 25 1.91 14.17 11.96
N PRO A 26 2.75 13.20 11.53
CA PRO A 26 2.28 11.89 11.08
C PRO A 26 1.42 11.16 12.12
N ASP A 27 1.80 11.19 13.40
CA ASP A 27 1.09 10.55 14.50
C ASP A 27 -0.32 11.15 14.65
N VAL A 28 -0.48 12.47 14.67
CA VAL A 28 -1.78 13.15 14.72
C VAL A 28 -2.67 12.76 13.55
N LEU A 29 -2.13 12.74 12.33
CA LEU A 29 -2.90 12.36 11.13
C LEU A 29 -3.30 10.88 11.15
N SER A 30 -2.41 10.00 11.60
CA SER A 30 -2.70 8.56 11.69
C SER A 30 -3.77 8.21 12.71
N ARG A 31 -3.85 8.97 13.81
CA ARG A 31 -4.86 8.80 14.87
C ARG A 31 -6.24 9.32 14.48
N ASN A 32 -6.29 10.19 13.47
CA ASN A 32 -7.52 10.82 12.98
C ASN A 32 -7.80 10.38 11.53
N PRO A 33 -8.03 9.07 11.28
CA PRO A 33 -8.34 8.60 9.94
C PRO A 33 -9.65 9.24 9.47
N VAL A 34 -9.63 9.82 8.27
CA VAL A 34 -10.83 10.36 7.64
C VAL A 34 -11.82 9.21 7.43
N LYS A 35 -12.92 9.23 8.19
CA LYS A 35 -14.03 8.27 8.03
C LYS A 35 -14.73 8.61 6.72
N SER A 36 -14.54 7.76 5.71
CA SER A 36 -15.17 7.76 4.39
C SER A 36 -15.21 9.13 3.66
N ILE A 37 -14.69 9.14 2.44
CA ILE A 37 -14.76 10.26 1.48
C ILE A 37 -16.22 10.53 1.01
N ILE A 38 -17.23 10.02 1.72
CA ILE A 38 -18.62 10.00 1.27
C ILE A 38 -19.41 11.21 1.79
N GLU A 39 -19.06 11.82 2.94
CA GLU A 39 -19.97 12.82 3.52
C GLU A 39 -19.52 14.29 3.48
N GLU A 40 -18.26 14.65 3.32
CA GLU A 40 -17.92 16.08 3.17
C GLU A 40 -16.85 16.34 2.12
N LYS A 41 -17.33 16.81 0.94
CA LYS A 41 -16.64 17.68 -0.03
C LYS A 41 -15.11 17.59 -0.09
N ALA A 42 -14.55 16.39 -0.25
CA ALA A 42 -13.18 16.26 -0.72
C ALA A 42 -13.16 16.58 -2.23
N ASN A 43 -12.79 17.81 -2.56
CA ASN A 43 -12.52 18.28 -3.94
C ASN A 43 -11.24 17.64 -4.50
N CYS A 44 -11.10 16.32 -4.43
CA CYS A 44 -10.03 15.59 -5.09
C CYS A 44 -10.61 14.33 -5.72
N ALA A 45 -11.29 14.52 -6.86
CA ALA A 45 -11.75 13.45 -7.74
C ALA A 45 -10.62 12.44 -8.06
N ILE A 46 -9.37 12.90 -8.09
CA ILE A 46 -8.17 12.11 -8.37
C ILE A 46 -7.90 11.04 -7.30
N ILE A 47 -8.08 11.36 -6.01
CA ILE A 47 -7.75 10.44 -4.91
C ILE A 47 -8.78 9.29 -4.82
N ARG A 48 -10.04 9.58 -5.13
CA ARG A 48 -11.13 8.60 -5.05
C ARG A 48 -11.00 7.51 -6.11
N ASP A 49 -10.66 7.90 -7.34
CA ASP A 49 -10.59 6.97 -8.47
C ASP A 49 -9.30 6.13 -8.46
N LEU A 50 -8.17 6.70 -8.02
CA LEU A 50 -6.88 6.01 -7.99
C LEU A 50 -6.80 4.91 -6.91
N VAL A 51 -7.42 5.11 -5.75
CA VAL A 51 -7.18 4.28 -4.56
C VAL A 51 -8.19 3.15 -4.39
N LEU A 52 -9.48 3.40 -4.66
CA LEU A 52 -10.55 2.43 -4.36
C LEU A 52 -10.83 1.46 -5.51
N SER A 53 -10.75 1.94 -6.76
CA SER A 53 -10.95 1.11 -7.95
C SER A 53 -9.80 0.10 -8.16
N SER A 54 -8.59 0.45 -7.73
CA SER A 54 -7.37 -0.34 -7.94
C SER A 54 -7.24 -1.54 -7.00
N CYS A 55 -7.71 -1.47 -5.76
CA CYS A 55 -7.38 -2.49 -4.73
C CYS A 55 -7.90 -3.90 -5.03
N GLY A 56 -9.12 -4.05 -5.55
CA GLY A 56 -9.70 -5.37 -5.86
C GLY A 56 -9.12 -5.97 -7.15
N GLN A 57 -8.79 -5.12 -8.13
CA GLN A 57 -8.22 -5.54 -9.40
C GLN A 57 -6.73 -5.90 -9.29
N LEU A 58 -6.00 -5.21 -8.41
CA LEU A 58 -4.56 -5.41 -8.24
C LEU A 58 -4.20 -6.84 -7.83
N ILE A 59 -4.98 -7.47 -6.95
CA ILE A 59 -4.69 -8.83 -6.47
C ILE A 59 -4.81 -9.85 -7.61
N GLU A 60 -5.86 -9.72 -8.43
CA GLU A 60 -6.07 -10.58 -9.59
C GLU A 60 -4.99 -10.41 -10.65
N GLU A 61 -4.58 -9.17 -10.93
CA GLU A 61 -3.48 -8.89 -11.86
C GLU A 61 -2.15 -9.45 -11.36
N GLN A 62 -1.87 -9.30 -10.06
CA GLN A 62 -0.64 -9.81 -9.44
C GLN A 62 -0.57 -11.34 -9.42
N ARG A 63 -1.71 -12.02 -9.30
CA ARG A 63 -1.77 -13.49 -9.35
C ARG A 63 -1.53 -14.04 -10.75
N LYS A 64 -1.91 -13.26 -11.78
CA LYS A 64 -1.73 -13.58 -13.20
C LYS A 64 -0.38 -13.12 -13.77
N ASP A 65 0.40 -12.40 -12.98
CA ASP A 65 1.73 -11.94 -13.37
C ASP A 65 2.65 -13.14 -13.70
N PRO A 66 3.17 -13.26 -14.94
CA PRO A 66 3.97 -14.41 -15.38
C PRO A 66 5.34 -14.47 -14.70
N GLU A 67 5.88 -13.34 -14.26
CA GLU A 67 7.17 -13.28 -13.58
C GLU A 67 7.03 -13.38 -12.06
N LEU A 68 6.00 -12.78 -11.47
CA LEU A 68 5.89 -12.61 -10.01
C LEU A 68 4.78 -13.45 -9.38
N GLY A 69 3.87 -14.00 -10.17
CA GLY A 69 2.73 -14.79 -9.67
C GLY A 69 3.16 -16.05 -8.92
N HIS A 70 4.34 -16.61 -9.22
CA HIS A 70 4.91 -17.75 -8.48
C HIS A 70 5.34 -17.36 -7.06
N ILE A 71 5.85 -16.14 -6.85
CA ILE A 71 6.18 -15.61 -5.53
C ILE A 71 4.89 -15.42 -4.72
N TYR A 72 3.81 -14.96 -5.36
CA TYR A 72 2.53 -14.80 -4.68
C TYR A 72 1.97 -16.15 -4.21
N ARG A 73 2.04 -17.19 -5.06
CA ARG A 73 1.66 -18.57 -4.69
C ARG A 73 2.49 -19.13 -3.54
N TYR A 74 3.81 -18.95 -3.59
CA TYR A 74 4.71 -19.35 -2.51
C TYR A 74 4.37 -18.67 -1.18
N LEU A 75 4.01 -17.38 -1.20
CA LEU A 75 3.66 -16.65 0.02
C LEU A 75 2.27 -16.99 0.56
N GLU A 76 1.32 -17.41 -0.29
CA GLU A 76 0.02 -17.93 0.14
C GLU A 76 0.16 -19.30 0.80
N ASN A 77 0.93 -20.20 0.20
CA ASN A 77 1.14 -21.57 0.67
C ASN A 77 2.64 -21.93 0.63
N PRO A 78 3.41 -21.58 1.68
CA PRO A 78 4.87 -21.76 1.70
C PRO A 78 5.32 -23.23 1.76
N GLU A 79 4.42 -24.15 2.09
CA GLU A 79 4.68 -25.60 2.20
C GLU A 79 4.44 -26.35 0.87
N GLU A 80 3.92 -25.66 -0.17
CA GLU A 80 3.42 -26.26 -1.41
C GLU A 80 4.32 -25.96 -2.63
N SER A 81 5.51 -25.38 -2.42
CA SER A 81 6.50 -25.04 -3.46
C SER A 81 7.79 -25.84 -3.38
#